data_AF-A0A8J7JXK2-F1
#
_entry.id   AF-A0A8J7JXK2-F1
#
_cell.length_a   1.000
_cell.length_b   1.000
_cell.length_c   1.000
_cell.angle_alpha   90.00
_cell.angle_beta   90.00
_cell.angle_gamma   90.00
#
_symmetry.space_group_name_H-M   'P 1'
#
loop_
_entity.id
_entity.type
_entity.pdbx_description
1 polymer ?
#
loop_
_entity_poly.entity_id
_entity_poly.type
_entity_poly.pdbx_seq_one_letter_code
_entity_poly.pdbx_strand_id
1 'polypeptide(L)' 'MNEQIQPNHNLKQNPCHICGSQEFTWGRSVDSQLGWVYFRPDEGIQGDGERLSTRKCNQCKNVQFFADGE' A
#
# COMPACT_ATOMS: atom_id res chain seq x y z
N MET A 1 -2.74 2.95 -20.84
CA MET A 1 -2.97 1.60 -20.28
C MET A 1 -3.10 1.75 -18.77
N ASN A 2 -4.30 1.57 -18.22
CA ASN A 2 -4.52 1.60 -16.77
C ASN A 2 -4.11 0.25 -16.20
N GLU A 3 -2.87 0.12 -15.74
CA GLU A 3 -2.48 -0.99 -14.89
C GLU A 3 -3.32 -0.92 -13.61
N GLN A 4 -4.34 -1.78 -13.55
CA GLN A 4 -5.05 -2.07 -12.31
C GLN A 4 -4.03 -2.69 -11.38
N ILE A 5 -3.57 -1.92 -10.40
CA ILE A 5 -2.77 -2.44 -9.30
C ILE A 5 -3.69 -3.39 -8.57
N GLN A 6 -3.55 -4.68 -8.82
CA GLN A 6 -4.17 -5.69 -8.00
C GLN A 6 -3.13 -6.03 -6.94
N PRO A 7 -3.24 -5.47 -5.72
CA PRO A 7 -2.36 -5.86 -4.63
C PRO A 7 -2.48 -7.37 -4.42
N ASN A 8 -1.35 -8.00 -4.06
CA ASN A 8 -1.25 -9.42 -3.80
C ASN A 8 -2.45 -9.87 -2.95
N HIS A 9 -3.25 -10.80 -3.47
CA HIS A 9 -4.60 -11.11 -2.99
C HIS A 9 -4.65 -11.51 -1.50
N ASN A 10 -3.53 -11.97 -0.93
CA ASN A 10 -3.41 -12.32 0.48
C ASN A 10 -3.48 -11.11 1.42
N LEU A 11 -3.02 -9.91 1.01
CA LEU A 11 -3.09 -8.69 1.83
C LEU A 11 -4.53 -8.18 2.03
N LYS A 12 -5.48 -8.66 1.21
CA LYS A 12 -6.91 -8.33 1.32
C LYS A 12 -7.57 -9.00 2.53
N GLN A 13 -6.95 -9.99 3.17
CA GLN A 13 -7.61 -10.83 4.18
C GLN A 13 -7.56 -10.26 5.60
N ASN A 14 -6.62 -9.37 5.91
CA ASN A 14 -6.47 -8.86 7.28
C ASN A 14 -7.44 -7.69 7.56
N PRO A 15 -8.23 -7.73 8.66
CA PRO A 15 -9.04 -6.62 9.11
C PRO A 15 -8.20 -5.39 9.50
N CYS A 16 -8.84 -4.25 9.68
CA CYS A 16 -8.18 -3.04 10.14
C CYS A 16 -7.70 -3.23 11.59
N HIS A 17 -6.38 -3.14 11.83
CA HIS A 17 -5.82 -3.34 13.17
C HIS A 17 -6.29 -2.29 14.21
N ILE A 18 -6.87 -1.16 13.76
CA ILE A 18 -7.38 -0.11 14.64
C ILE A 18 -8.83 -0.39 15.08
N CYS A 19 -9.70 -0.88 14.18
CA CYS A 19 -11.15 -0.94 14.43
C CYS A 19 -11.83 -2.26 14.02
N GLY A 20 -11.08 -3.24 13.50
CA GLY A 20 -11.60 -4.53 13.07
C GLY A 20 -12.41 -4.53 11.76
N SER A 21 -12.61 -3.39 11.11
CA SER A 21 -13.36 -3.32 9.85
C SER A 21 -12.66 -4.02 8.69
N GLN A 22 -13.44 -4.58 7.77
CA GLN A 22 -12.98 -5.18 6.50
C GLN A 22 -13.26 -4.30 5.27
N GLU A 23 -13.85 -3.12 5.48
CA GLU A 23 -14.23 -2.21 4.40
C GLU A 23 -13.09 -1.25 4.06
N PHE A 24 -12.56 -1.34 2.84
CA PHE A 24 -11.41 -0.56 2.40
C PHE A 24 -11.57 0.02 1.00
N THR A 25 -10.91 1.16 0.77
CA THR A 25 -10.62 1.67 -0.56
C THR A 25 -9.13 1.54 -0.85
N TRP A 26 -8.78 0.84 -1.93
CA TRP A 26 -7.40 0.73 -2.41
C TRP A 26 -6.99 1.95 -3.23
N GLY A 27 -5.71 2.29 -3.16
CA GLY A 27 -5.13 3.43 -3.86
C GLY A 27 -3.62 3.32 -4.03
N ARG A 28 -3.03 4.40 -4.52
CA ARG A 28 -1.59 4.56 -4.73
C ARG A 28 -1.03 5.51 -3.68
N SER A 29 0.13 5.15 -3.13
CA SER A 29 0.98 6.10 -2.42
C SER A 29 1.80 6.83 -3.46
N VAL A 30 1.54 8.13 -3.62
CA VAL A 30 2.23 8.97 -4.60
C VAL A 30 2.98 10.10 -3.92
N ASP A 31 4.11 10.49 -4.49
CA ASP A 31 4.82 11.70 -4.09
C ASP A 31 4.15 12.96 -4.68
N SER A 32 4.71 14.14 -4.34
CA SER A 32 4.20 15.44 -4.82
C SER A 32 4.25 15.63 -6.35
N GLN A 33 5.06 14.83 -7.05
CA GLN A 33 5.20 14.83 -8.50
C GLN A 33 4.39 13.69 -9.16
N LEU A 34 3.52 13.04 -8.39
CA LEU A 34 2.74 11.86 -8.80
C LEU A 34 3.60 10.63 -9.14
N GLY A 35 4.86 10.62 -8.67
CA GLY A 35 5.75 9.47 -8.70
C GLY A 35 5.36 8.42 -7.67
N TRP A 36 5.81 7.18 -7.88
CA TRP A 36 5.58 6.09 -6.94
C TRP A 36 6.42 6.25 -5.68
N VAL A 37 5.83 5.94 -4.54
CA VAL A 37 6.57 5.80 -3.27
C VAL A 37 7.02 4.35 -3.11
N TYR A 38 8.23 4.17 -2.59
CA TYR A 38 8.84 2.87 -2.34
C TYR A 38 9.18 2.72 -0.85
N PHE A 39 8.99 1.53 -0.29
CA PHE A 39 9.64 1.13 0.94
C PHE A 39 11.09 0.81 0.62
N ARG A 40 12.01 1.34 1.42
CA ARG A 40 13.42 1.02 1.34
C ARG A 40 13.96 0.89 2.76
N PRO A 41 14.63 -0.22 3.11
CA PRO A 41 15.29 -0.32 4.40
C PRO A 41 16.42 0.72 4.53
N ASP A 42 16.79 1.08 5.77
CA ASP A 42 17.74 2.16 6.03
C ASP A 42 19.11 1.97 5.34
N GLU A 43 19.55 0.72 5.16
CA GLU A 43 20.81 0.36 4.49
C GLU A 43 20.64 0.02 2.99
N GLY A 44 19.42 0.10 2.46
CA GLY A 44 19.13 -0.24 1.06
C GLY A 44 19.63 0.81 0.08
N ILE A 45 20.02 0.37 -1.12
CA ILE A 45 20.47 1.24 -2.21
C ILE A 45 19.34 1.55 -3.20
N GLN A 46 19.63 2.45 -4.15
CA GLN A 46 18.70 2.73 -5.25
C GLN A 46 18.50 1.46 -6.10
N GLY A 47 17.25 0.99 -6.19
CA GLY A 47 16.89 -0.27 -6.85
C GLY A 47 16.38 -1.34 -5.88
N ASP A 48 16.71 -1.25 -4.60
CA ASP A 48 16.23 -2.18 -3.55
C ASP A 48 14.83 -1.84 -3.03
N GLY A 49 14.21 -0.80 -3.60
CA GLY A 49 12.93 -0.30 -3.13
C GLY A 49 11.76 -1.15 -3.62
N GLU A 50 10.85 -1.50 -2.71
CA GLU A 50 9.60 -2.17 -3.04
C GLU A 50 8.47 -1.15 -3.19
N ARG A 51 7.73 -1.21 -4.29
CA ARG A 51 6.67 -0.23 -4.57
C ARG A 51 5.59 -0.31 -3.49
N LEU A 52 5.15 0.83 -2.96
CA LEU A 52 4.10 0.86 -1.96
C LEU A 52 2.70 0.95 -2.59
N SER A 53 1.87 -0.03 -2.28
CA SER A 53 0.41 0.09 -2.38
C SER A 53 -0.18 0.55 -1.06
N THR A 54 -1.39 1.14 -1.10
CA THR A 54 -2.08 1.59 0.11
C THR A 54 -3.55 1.30 0.07
N ARG A 55 -4.15 1.12 1.26
CA ARG A 55 -5.61 1.12 1.42
C ARG A 55 -6.00 2.01 2.59
N LYS A 56 -7.16 2.66 2.45
CA LYS A 56 -7.80 3.44 3.51
C LYS A 56 -8.99 2.67 4.07
N CYS A 57 -9.04 2.50 5.39
CA CYS A 57 -10.21 1.95 6.07
C CYS A 57 -11.40 2.91 5.94
N ASN A 58 -12.54 2.41 5.47
CA ASN A 58 -13.72 3.24 5.26
C ASN A 58 -14.39 3.65 6.57
N GLN A 59 -14.17 2.92 7.65
CA GLN A 59 -14.72 3.20 8.98
C GLN A 59 -13.89 4.22 9.75
N CYS A 60 -12.66 3.86 10.15
CA CYS A 60 -11.82 4.71 11.01
C CYS A 60 -10.83 5.60 10.26
N LYS A 61 -10.83 5.55 8.91
CA LYS A 61 -9.93 6.31 8.04
C LYS A 61 -8.44 6.01 8.18
N ASN A 62 -8.07 4.99 8.95
CA ASN A 62 -6.69 4.51 9.03
C ASN A 62 -6.16 4.14 7.64
N VAL A 63 -4.95 4.59 7.34
CA VAL A 63 -4.23 4.30 6.09
C VAL A 63 -3.18 3.24 6.38
N GLN A 64 -3.13 2.21 5.54
CA GLN A 64 -2.17 1.11 5.65
C GLN A 64 -1.34 1.05 4.39
N PHE A 65 -0.02 0.86 4.54
CA PHE A 65 0.93 0.73 3.45
C PHE A 65 1.36 -0.73 3.33
N PHE A 66 1.59 -1.17 2.10
CA PHE A 66 2.04 -2.51 1.77
C PHE A 66 3.12 -2.42 0.71
N ALA A 67 4.27 -3.02 0.96
CA ALA A 67 5.31 -3.20 -0.04
C ALA A 67 4.90 -4.32 -1.00
N ASP A 68 5.03 -4.06 -2.30
CA ASP A 68 4.91 -5.06 -3.36
C ASP A 68 6.21 -5.90 -3.34
N GLY A 69 6.28 -6.90 -2.46
CA GLY A 69 7.28 -7.96 -2.43
C GLY A 69 6.68 -9.31 -2.83
N GLU A 70 7.49 -10.21 -3.38
CA GLU A 70 7.12 -11.62 -3.64
C GLU A 70 6.68 -12.36 -2.36
#